data_AF-A0A914C2W5-F1
#
_entry.id   AF-A0A914C2W5-F1
#
_cell.length_a   1.000
_cell.length_b   1.000
_cell.length_c   1.000
_cell.angle_alpha   90.00
_cell.angle_beta   90.00
_cell.angle_gamma   90.00
#
_symmetry.space_group_name_H-M   'P 1'
#
loop_
_entity.id
_entity.type
_entity.pdbx_description
1 polymer ?
#
loop_
_entity_poly.entity_id
_entity_poly.type
_entity_poly.pdbx_seq_one_letter_code
_entity_poly.pdbx_strand_id
1 'polypeptide(L)'
;MNKIAEDLDISRHAVQDAVKRFEETGSNKDRPRRGRKKIARSKKNIHRAKGMIKRNPSTKANSVRKLAKKLGVNRDAAHDILRKDLNLKPFKFQKRQKLNADAKLKRLQRARALYRRFSRGRHRQIVFSDEKLFDIQQDHYLIMMPTI
;
A
#
# COMPACT_ATOMS: atom_id res chain seq x y z
N MET A 1 9.92 50.58 -13.08
CA MET A 1 10.72 49.34 -12.93
C MET A 1 12.07 49.57 -12.27
N ASN A 2 12.81 50.64 -12.62
CA ASN A 2 14.10 50.95 -11.96
C ASN A 2 13.96 51.18 -10.45
N LYS A 3 12.96 51.96 -10.00
CA LYS A 3 12.66 52.14 -8.55
C LYS A 3 12.51 50.81 -7.81
N ILE A 4 11.68 49.90 -8.31
CA ILE A 4 11.46 48.58 -7.70
C ILE A 4 12.75 47.74 -7.66
N ALA A 5 13.60 47.86 -8.69
CA ALA A 5 14.87 47.14 -8.76
C ALA A 5 15.89 47.69 -7.76
N GLU A 6 15.95 49.02 -7.59
CA GLU A 6 16.78 49.72 -6.60
C GLU A 6 16.31 49.46 -5.17
N ASP A 7 15.00 49.54 -4.91
CA ASP A 7 14.39 49.33 -3.58
C ASP A 7 14.57 47.89 -3.07
N LEU A 8 14.67 46.91 -3.97
CA LEU A 8 14.79 45.49 -3.65
C LEU A 8 16.20 44.90 -3.88
N ASP A 9 17.16 45.72 -4.34
CA ASP A 9 18.52 45.30 -4.71
C ASP A 9 18.56 44.08 -5.65
N ILE A 10 17.78 44.12 -6.73
CA ILE A 10 17.70 43.05 -7.73
C ILE A 10 17.93 43.61 -9.13
N SER A 11 18.36 42.75 -10.07
CA SER A 11 18.51 43.17 -11.45
C SER A 11 17.18 43.63 -12.06
N ARG A 12 17.22 44.72 -12.84
CA ARG A 12 16.07 45.21 -13.61
C ARG A 12 15.44 44.12 -14.49
N HIS A 13 16.27 43.22 -15.04
CA HIS A 13 15.80 42.09 -15.85
C HIS A 13 14.95 41.11 -15.02
N ALA A 14 15.31 40.83 -13.76
CA ALA A 14 14.51 39.97 -12.89
C ALA A 14 13.13 40.57 -12.60
N VAL A 15 13.05 41.89 -12.39
CA VAL A 15 11.77 42.60 -12.22
C VAL A 15 10.92 42.53 -13.49
N GLN A 16 11.52 42.73 -14.66
CA GLN A 16 10.83 42.59 -15.95
C GLN A 16 10.32 41.17 -16.19
N ASP A 17 11.13 40.14 -15.94
CA ASP A 17 10.73 38.74 -16.10
C ASP A 17 9.64 38.32 -15.10
N ALA A 18 9.65 38.90 -13.89
CA ALA A 18 8.59 38.67 -12.90
C ALA A 18 7.27 39.32 -13.32
N VAL A 19 7.29 40.58 -13.75
CA VAL A 19 6.10 41.30 -14.25
C VAL A 19 5.54 40.61 -15.49
N LYS A 20 6.40 40.29 -16.47
CA LYS A 20 6.00 39.55 -17.67
C LYS A 20 5.40 38.18 -17.35
N ARG A 21 5.99 37.44 -16.40
CA ARG A 21 5.40 36.17 -15.91
C ARG A 21 4.02 36.40 -15.29
N PHE A 22 3.86 37.45 -14.49
CA PHE A 22 2.61 37.75 -13.84
C PHE A 22 1.52 38.14 -14.85
N GLU A 23 1.86 38.97 -15.85
CA GLU A 23 0.95 39.37 -16.94
C GLU A 23 0.52 38.16 -17.80
N GLU A 24 1.44 37.25 -18.13
CA GLU A 24 1.14 36.07 -18.95
C GLU A 24 0.35 34.98 -18.20
N THR A 25 0.63 34.77 -16.91
CA THR A 25 0.12 33.60 -16.15
C THR A 25 -0.90 33.96 -15.07
N GLY A 26 -1.09 35.25 -14.77
CA GLY A 26 -1.91 35.73 -13.65
C GLY A 26 -1.40 35.29 -12.27
N SER A 27 -0.16 34.79 -12.18
CA SER A 27 0.39 34.14 -11.01
C SER A 27 1.87 34.42 -10.88
N ASN A 28 2.34 34.64 -9.64
CA ASN A 28 3.77 34.78 -9.32
C ASN A 28 4.47 33.43 -9.08
N LYS A 29 3.81 32.29 -9.38
CA LYS A 29 4.42 30.96 -9.22
C LYS A 29 5.45 30.71 -10.32
N ASP A 30 6.47 29.93 -9.96
CA ASP A 30 7.43 29.41 -10.94
C ASP A 30 6.71 28.63 -12.05
N ARG A 31 7.16 28.84 -13.30
CA ARG A 31 6.66 28.08 -14.44
C ARG A 31 6.99 26.59 -14.25
N PRO A 32 6.10 25.68 -14.67
CA PRO A 32 6.38 24.25 -14.62
C PRO A 32 7.63 23.95 -15.46
N ARG A 33 8.73 23.65 -14.77
CA ARG A 33 9.99 23.25 -15.40
C ARG A 33 9.80 21.86 -16.02
N ARG A 34 10.42 21.64 -17.18
CA ARG A 34 10.31 20.38 -17.94
C ARG A 34 10.75 19.15 -17.14
N GLY A 35 11.69 19.33 -16.21
CA GLY A 35 12.21 18.29 -15.32
C GLY A 35 12.88 17.11 -16.05
N ARG A 36 13.48 16.20 -15.29
CA ARG A 36 14.06 14.97 -15.83
C ARG A 36 12.96 13.97 -16.18
N LYS A 37 12.98 13.44 -17.41
CA LYS A 37 12.04 12.39 -17.84
C LYS A 37 12.25 11.11 -17.03
N LYS A 38 11.16 10.51 -16.54
CA LYS A 38 11.17 9.21 -15.83
C LYS A 38 11.17 8.07 -16.86
N ILE A 39 12.35 7.53 -17.15
CA ILE A 39 12.51 6.44 -18.14
C ILE A 39 11.98 5.11 -17.59
N ALA A 40 12.41 4.73 -16.38
CA ALA A 40 12.02 3.45 -15.78
C ALA A 40 10.52 3.37 -15.44
N ARG A 41 9.90 4.50 -15.03
CA ARG A 41 8.47 4.61 -14.69
C ARG A 41 7.64 5.19 -15.83
N SER A 42 7.96 4.81 -17.06
CA SER A 42 7.20 5.22 -18.24
C SER A 42 5.77 4.67 -18.19
N LYS A 43 4.83 5.33 -18.88
CA LYS A 43 3.43 4.86 -19.00
C LYS A 43 3.36 3.42 -19.53
N LYS A 44 4.26 3.05 -20.46
CA LYS A 44 4.41 1.70 -21.00
C LYS A 44 4.75 0.68 -19.89
N ASN A 45 5.73 0.99 -19.05
CA ASN A 45 6.14 0.10 -17.97
C ASN A 45 5.06 -0.03 -16.88
N ILE A 46 4.37 1.06 -16.55
CA ILE A 46 3.24 1.05 -15.60
C ILE A 46 2.12 0.16 -16.13
N HIS A 47 1.73 0.33 -17.39
CA HIS A 47 0.67 -0.47 -18.01
C HIS A 47 1.04 -1.96 -18.08
N ARG A 48 2.29 -2.26 -18.46
CA ARG A 48 2.81 -3.63 -18.54
C ARG A 48 2.86 -4.28 -17.15
N ALA A 49 3.28 -3.54 -16.12
CA ALA A 49 3.24 -3.99 -14.73
C ALA A 49 1.81 -4.32 -14.29
N LYS A 50 0.85 -3.42 -14.56
CA LYS A 50 -0.58 -3.62 -14.27
C LYS A 50 -1.12 -4.89 -14.94
N GLY A 51 -0.81 -5.10 -16.22
CA GLY A 51 -1.22 -6.30 -16.94
C GLY A 51 -0.59 -7.60 -16.41
N MET A 52 0.66 -7.57 -15.96
CA MET A 52 1.31 -8.72 -15.33
C MET A 52 0.63 -9.11 -14.02
N ILE A 53 0.30 -8.13 -13.17
CA ILE A 53 -0.35 -8.35 -11.88
C ILE A 53 -1.79 -8.82 -12.06
N LYS A 54 -2.53 -8.24 -13.02
CA LYS A 54 -3.90 -8.67 -13.32
C LYS A 54 -3.96 -10.14 -13.77
N ARG A 55 -2.98 -10.59 -14.57
CA ARG A 55 -2.88 -12.00 -15.00
C ARG A 55 -2.52 -12.95 -13.86
N ASN A 56 -1.60 -12.54 -12.98
CA ASN A 56 -1.22 -13.35 -11.84
C ASN A 56 -0.95 -12.46 -10.61
N PRO A 57 -1.92 -12.29 -9.70
CA PRO A 57 -1.76 -11.39 -8.55
C PRO A 57 -0.82 -11.96 -7.48
N SER A 58 -0.34 -13.20 -7.64
CA SER A 58 0.54 -13.82 -6.66
C SER A 58 1.92 -13.16 -6.62
N THR A 59 2.36 -12.81 -5.42
CA THR A 59 3.73 -12.38 -5.13
C THR A 59 4.78 -13.44 -5.47
N LYS A 60 4.40 -14.73 -5.54
CA LYS A 60 5.31 -15.81 -5.99
C LYS A 60 5.70 -15.65 -7.46
N ALA A 61 4.77 -15.22 -8.30
CA ALA A 61 4.98 -15.04 -9.74
C ALA A 61 5.45 -13.62 -10.10
N ASN A 62 4.97 -12.62 -9.36
CA ASN A 62 5.19 -11.20 -9.61
C ASN A 62 5.73 -10.47 -8.36
N SER A 63 6.72 -11.05 -7.68
CA SER A 63 7.49 -10.33 -6.67
C SER A 63 8.17 -9.11 -7.30
N VAL A 64 8.50 -8.09 -6.52
CA VAL A 64 9.17 -6.87 -7.01
C VAL A 64 10.40 -7.21 -7.86
N ARG A 65 11.22 -8.17 -7.41
CA ARG A 65 12.42 -8.63 -8.13
C ARG A 65 12.07 -9.28 -9.48
N LYS A 66 11.09 -10.19 -9.50
CA LYS A 66 10.65 -10.86 -10.73
C LYS A 66 10.01 -9.88 -11.71
N LEU A 67 9.21 -8.95 -11.19
CA LEU A 67 8.57 -7.90 -11.97
C LEU A 67 9.62 -6.97 -12.60
N ALA A 68 10.62 -6.55 -11.82
CA ALA A 68 11.75 -5.75 -12.28
C ALA A 68 12.51 -6.44 -13.43
N LYS A 69 12.84 -7.74 -13.27
CA LYS A 69 13.48 -8.55 -14.31
C LYS A 69 12.63 -8.63 -15.58
N LYS A 70 11.32 -8.88 -15.46
CA LYS A 70 10.39 -8.93 -16.61
C LYS A 70 10.28 -7.57 -17.31
N LEU A 71 10.30 -6.49 -16.55
CA LEU A 71 10.17 -5.12 -17.07
C LEU A 71 11.50 -4.56 -17.62
N GLY A 72 12.65 -5.12 -17.24
CA GLY A 72 13.97 -4.61 -17.61
C GLY A 72 14.31 -3.31 -16.87
N VAL A 73 13.86 -3.16 -15.62
CA VAL A 73 14.10 -1.96 -14.80
C VAL A 73 14.73 -2.35 -13.46
N ASN A 74 15.33 -1.37 -12.77
CA ASN A 74 15.80 -1.59 -11.41
C ASN A 74 14.63 -1.94 -10.47
N ARG A 75 14.92 -2.75 -9.44
CA ARG A 75 14.02 -3.16 -8.37
C ARG A 75 13.29 -1.97 -7.72
N ASP A 76 14.00 -0.89 -7.44
CA ASP A 76 13.40 0.28 -6.76
C ASP A 76 12.39 1.00 -7.65
N ALA A 77 12.69 1.08 -8.95
CA ALA A 77 11.75 1.62 -9.92
C ALA A 77 10.50 0.74 -10.04
N ALA A 78 10.65 -0.59 -10.06
CA ALA A 78 9.52 -1.52 -10.04
C ALA A 78 8.71 -1.40 -8.74
N HIS A 79 9.37 -1.21 -7.59
CA HIS A 79 8.71 -0.97 -6.32
C HIS A 79 7.91 0.34 -6.31
N ASP A 80 8.50 1.42 -6.84
CA ASP A 80 7.81 2.71 -6.98
C ASP A 80 6.62 2.61 -7.94
N ILE A 81 6.73 1.86 -9.04
CA ILE A 81 5.59 1.59 -9.93
C ILE A 81 4.45 0.91 -9.15
N LEU A 82 4.76 -0.09 -8.34
CA LEU A 82 3.76 -0.79 -7.54
C LEU A 82 3.12 0.13 -6.48
N ARG A 83 3.94 0.86 -5.72
CA ARG A 83 3.50 1.62 -4.55
C ARG A 83 2.92 3.00 -4.92
N LYS A 84 3.60 3.77 -5.76
CA LYS A 84 3.25 5.16 -6.09
C LYS A 84 2.32 5.24 -7.29
N ASP A 85 2.63 4.48 -8.35
CA ASP A 85 1.91 4.60 -9.62
C ASP A 85 0.67 3.68 -9.70
N LEU A 86 0.71 2.51 -9.07
CA LEU A 86 -0.41 1.55 -9.01
C LEU A 86 -1.13 1.50 -7.65
N ASN A 87 -0.61 2.19 -6.64
CA ASN A 87 -1.16 2.25 -5.28
C ASN A 87 -1.43 0.86 -4.65
N LEU A 88 -0.54 -0.10 -4.90
CA LEU A 88 -0.65 -1.46 -4.39
C LEU A 88 0.07 -1.61 -3.05
N LYS A 89 -0.53 -2.42 -2.16
CA LYS A 89 0.06 -2.82 -0.88
C LYS A 89 0.40 -4.32 -0.91
N PRO A 90 1.49 -4.75 -0.25
CA PRO A 90 1.81 -6.15 -0.14
C PRO A 90 0.72 -6.89 0.66
N PHE A 91 0.23 -8.00 0.11
CA PHE A 91 -0.73 -8.87 0.78
C PHE A 91 0.00 -9.99 1.54
N LYS A 92 -0.29 -10.13 2.84
CA LYS A 92 0.22 -11.23 3.67
C LYS A 92 -0.81 -12.37 3.71
N PHE A 93 -0.44 -13.53 3.17
CA PHE A 93 -1.30 -14.71 3.21
C PHE A 93 -1.43 -15.24 4.65
N GLN A 94 -2.66 -15.48 5.07
CA GLN A 94 -2.95 -16.18 6.33
C GLN A 94 -3.27 -17.64 6.02
N LYS A 95 -2.65 -18.56 6.76
CA LYS A 95 -3.00 -19.98 6.70
C LYS A 95 -4.42 -20.15 7.24
N ARG A 96 -5.29 -20.79 6.46
CA ARG A 96 -6.67 -21.09 6.84
C ARG A 96 -7.01 -22.51 6.38
N GLN A 97 -8.00 -23.12 7.03
CA GLN A 97 -8.51 -24.41 6.62
C GLN A 97 -9.07 -24.34 5.19
N LYS A 98 -8.71 -25.31 4.34
CA LYS A 98 -9.23 -25.42 2.98
C LYS A 98 -10.66 -25.93 3.04
N LEU A 99 -11.62 -25.14 2.57
CA LEU A 99 -13.03 -25.53 2.52
C LEU A 99 -13.35 -26.24 1.20
N ASN A 100 -14.00 -27.40 1.28
CA ASN A 100 -14.63 -28.06 0.13
C ASN A 100 -15.98 -27.38 -0.23
N ALA A 101 -16.57 -27.76 -1.37
CA ALA A 101 -17.82 -27.17 -1.85
C ALA A 101 -18.98 -27.37 -0.84
N ASP A 102 -19.11 -28.59 -0.32
CA ASP A 102 -20.17 -28.93 0.63
C ASP A 102 -20.05 -28.16 1.95
N ALA A 103 -18.83 -28.00 2.48
CA ALA A 103 -18.59 -27.19 3.67
C ALA A 103 -18.94 -25.71 3.43
N LYS A 104 -18.68 -25.17 2.23
CA LYS A 104 -19.11 -23.80 1.90
C LYS A 104 -20.63 -23.68 1.91
N LEU A 105 -21.34 -24.64 1.33
CA LEU A 105 -22.81 -24.67 1.32
C LEU A 105 -23.37 -24.79 2.74
N LYS A 106 -22.88 -25.76 3.52
CA LYS A 106 -23.29 -25.96 4.92
C LYS A 106 -23.03 -24.71 5.77
N ARG A 107 -21.86 -24.06 5.60
CA ARG A 107 -21.55 -22.80 6.32
C ARG A 107 -22.49 -21.67 5.93
N LEU A 108 -22.82 -21.52 4.64
CA LEU A 108 -23.75 -20.48 4.18
C LEU A 108 -25.17 -20.71 4.73
N GLN A 109 -25.66 -21.94 4.68
CA GLN A 109 -26.97 -22.31 5.23
C GLN A 109 -27.03 -22.03 6.73
N ARG A 110 -26.03 -22.49 7.49
CA ARG A 110 -25.93 -22.27 8.94
C ARG A 110 -25.82 -20.78 9.28
N ALA A 111 -25.02 -20.00 8.54
CA ALA A 111 -24.89 -18.56 8.76
C ALA A 111 -26.22 -17.82 8.54
N ARG A 112 -26.96 -18.17 7.47
CA ARG A 112 -28.30 -17.60 7.21
C ARG A 112 -29.30 -17.99 8.30
N ALA A 113 -29.27 -19.24 8.76
CA ALA A 113 -30.13 -19.70 9.86
C ALA A 113 -29.80 -18.96 11.18
N LEU A 114 -28.52 -18.81 11.49
CA LEU A 114 -28.06 -18.08 12.68
C LEU A 114 -28.46 -16.60 12.62
N TYR A 115 -28.31 -15.95 11.46
CA TYR A 115 -28.74 -14.57 11.26
C TYR A 115 -30.25 -14.39 11.52
N ARG A 116 -31.09 -15.29 10.99
CA ARG A 116 -32.53 -15.28 11.28
C ARG A 116 -32.84 -15.55 12.75
N ARG A 117 -32.08 -16.43 13.41
CA ARG A 117 -32.24 -16.73 14.84
C ARG A 117 -31.90 -15.52 15.71
N PHE A 118 -30.92 -14.71 15.32
CA PHE A 118 -30.48 -13.51 16.06
C PHE A 118 -31.40 -12.31 15.90
N SER A 119 -32.39 -12.38 14.99
CA SER A 119 -33.36 -11.31 14.77
C SER A 119 -34.11 -10.94 16.06
N ARG A 120 -34.55 -9.68 16.14
CA ARG A 120 -35.32 -9.13 17.27
C ARG A 120 -34.59 -9.21 18.62
N GLY A 121 -33.27 -9.07 18.61
CA GLY A 121 -32.47 -9.01 19.85
C GLY A 121 -32.24 -10.37 20.54
N ARG A 122 -32.69 -11.48 19.96
CA ARG A 122 -32.59 -12.83 20.54
C ARG A 122 -31.15 -13.37 20.67
N HIS A 123 -30.17 -12.68 20.09
CA HIS A 123 -28.75 -13.01 20.31
C HIS A 123 -28.34 -12.95 21.78
N ARG A 124 -29.03 -12.13 22.61
CA ARG A 124 -28.78 -12.01 24.06
C ARG A 124 -29.22 -13.24 24.87
N GLN A 125 -30.01 -14.12 24.26
CA GLN A 125 -30.53 -15.33 24.90
C GLN A 125 -29.71 -16.58 24.55
N ILE A 126 -28.57 -16.41 23.84
CA ILE A 126 -27.76 -17.51 23.36
C ILE A 126 -26.38 -17.42 24.02
N VAL A 127 -26.04 -18.45 24.79
CA VAL A 127 -24.71 -18.63 25.35
C VAL A 127 -23.91 -19.54 24.43
N PHE A 128 -22.69 -19.13 24.09
CA PHE A 128 -21.74 -19.94 23.33
C PHE A 128 -20.60 -20.36 24.26
N SER A 129 -20.27 -21.65 24.25
CA SER A 129 -19.08 -22.22 24.88
C SER A 129 -18.21 -22.89 23.83
N ASP A 130 -16.90 -22.89 24.05
CA ASP A 130 -15.92 -23.61 23.24
C ASP A 130 -14.80 -24.08 24.16
N GLU A 131 -14.21 -25.23 23.84
CA GLU A 131 -13.09 -25.77 24.60
C GLU A 131 -11.78 -25.35 23.96
N LYS A 132 -10.80 -24.98 24.79
CA LYS A 132 -9.47 -24.61 24.34
C LYS A 132 -8.42 -25.28 25.21
N LEU A 133 -7.48 -25.95 24.55
CA LEU A 133 -6.28 -26.47 25.20
C LEU A 133 -5.39 -25.31 25.65
N PHE A 134 -4.94 -25.38 26.90
CA PHE A 134 -3.91 -24.51 27.44
C PHE A 134 -2.73 -25.36 27.89
N ASP A 135 -1.53 -24.98 27.47
CA ASP A 135 -0.30 -25.62 27.89
C ASP A 135 0.22 -24.90 29.12
N ILE A 136 0.61 -25.64 30.16
CA ILE A 136 1.26 -25.09 31.35
C ILE A 136 2.77 -25.14 31.09
N GLN A 137 3.42 -23.98 30.96
CA GLN A 137 4.88 -23.92 30.98
C GLN A 137 5.36 -24.03 32.43
N GLN A 138 6.20 -25.04 32.70
CA GLN A 138 6.89 -25.17 33.98
C GLN A 138 8.11 -24.25 33.95
N ASP A 139 8.05 -23.14 34.69
CA ASP A 139 9.21 -22.30 34.93
C ASP A 139 10.19 -23.08 35.82
N HIS A 140 11.24 -23.62 35.19
CA HIS A 140 12.39 -24.14 35.93
C HIS A 140 13.12 -22.95 36.55
N TYR A 141 12.77 -22.60 37.79
CA TYR A 141 13.69 -21.87 38.65
C TYR A 141 14.88 -22.79 38.88
N LEU A 142 15.97 -22.50 38.16
CA LEU A 142 17.28 -23.05 38.45
C LEU A 142 17.65 -22.56 39.86
N ILE A 143 17.33 -23.37 40.87
CA ILE A 143 17.86 -23.17 42.21
C ILE A 143 19.35 -23.44 42.05
N MET A 144 20.12 -22.37 41.83
CA MET A 144 21.56 -22.37 42.00
C MET A 144 21.83 -22.74 43.46
N MET A 145 22.08 -24.02 43.72
CA MET A 145 22.69 -24.45 44.96
C MET A 145 24.12 -23.89 44.98
N PRO A 146 24.54 -23.18 46.05
CA PRO A 146 25.92 -22.75 46.17
C PRO A 146 26.78 -24.00 46.34
N THR A 147 27.79 -24.15 45.48
CA THR A 147 28.88 -25.11 45.66
C THR A 147 29.61 -24.79 46.96
N ILE A 148 29.64 -25.76 47.87
CA ILE A 148 30.55 -25.82 49.02
C ILE A 148 31.86 -26.44 48.55
#